data_AF-A0AA42PB24-F1
#
_entry.id   AF-A0AA42PB24-F1
#
_cell.length_a   1.000
_cell.length_b   1.000
_cell.length_c   1.000
_cell.angle_alpha   90.00
_cell.angle_beta   90.00
_cell.angle_gamma   90.00
#
_symmetry.space_group_name_H-M   'P 1'
#
loop_
_entity.id
_entity.type
_entity.pdbx_description
1 polymer ?
#
loop_
_entity_poly.entity_id
_entity_poly.type
_entity_poly.pdbx_seq_one_letter_code
_entity_poly.pdbx_strand_id
1 'polypeptide(L)'
;MSETIEIKTADQFAALITMWHSNKLAQLQQMMQVPDDVEICQPGENGEDVPMTAEQREGFKAGLIVAKALFADLPFTATPVEEAQAPAEGEVLQEASNG
;
A
#
# COMPACT_ATOMS: atom_id res chain seq x y z
N MET A 1 12.10 -14.15 9.92
CA MET A 1 11.81 -13.06 10.86
C MET A 1 11.84 -11.77 10.06
N SER A 2 10.69 -11.13 9.86
CA SER A 2 10.64 -9.84 9.15
C SER A 2 11.08 -8.75 10.12
N GLU A 3 12.02 -7.90 9.73
CA GLU A 3 12.42 -6.74 10.54
C GLU A 3 11.23 -5.79 10.69
N THR A 4 10.89 -5.41 11.92
CA THR A 4 9.86 -4.41 12.20
C THR A 4 10.42 -3.02 11.98
N ILE A 5 9.78 -2.23 11.11
CA ILE A 5 10.17 -0.84 10.85
C ILE A 5 9.42 0.08 11.84
N GLU A 6 10.16 0.90 12.58
CA GLU A 6 9.58 1.94 13.44
C GLU A 6 9.12 3.13 12.58
N ILE A 7 7.87 3.56 12.74
CA ILE A 7 7.27 4.66 11.99
C ILE A 7 7.26 5.92 12.86
N LYS A 8 7.89 7.00 12.38
CA LYS A 8 8.13 8.20 13.19
C LYS A 8 7.22 9.36 12.85
N THR A 9 6.64 9.39 11.65
CA THR A 9 5.78 10.47 11.19
C THR A 9 4.54 9.95 10.46
N ALA A 10 3.48 10.77 10.40
CA ALA A 10 2.28 10.48 9.65
C ALA A 10 2.55 10.35 8.14
N ASP A 11 3.47 11.16 7.60
CA ASP A 11 3.87 11.08 6.19
C ASP A 11 4.56 9.74 5.86
N GLN A 12 5.42 9.24 6.76
CA GLN A 12 6.03 7.93 6.61
C GLN A 12 4.96 6.82 6.64
N PHE A 13 4.01 6.91 7.58
CA PHE A 13 2.90 5.96 7.65
C PHE A 13 2.07 5.94 6.36
N ALA A 14 1.68 7.13 5.87
CA ALA A 14 0.93 7.30 4.65
C ALA A 14 1.66 6.69 3.44
N ALA A 15 2.94 7.02 3.25
CA ALA A 15 3.75 6.48 2.17
C ALA A 15 3.85 4.94 2.24
N LEU A 16 4.08 4.38 3.44
CA LEU A 16 4.19 2.95 3.64
C LEU A 16 2.86 2.23 3.34
N ILE A 17 1.73 2.77 3.78
CA ILE A 17 0.42 2.15 3.49
C ILE A 17 0.06 2.26 2.02
N THR A 18 0.28 3.42 1.38
CA THR A 18 0.03 3.57 -0.06
C THR A 18 0.88 2.60 -0.88
N MET A 19 2.16 2.44 -0.52
CA MET A 19 3.05 1.48 -1.15
C MET A 19 2.60 0.03 -0.91
N TRP A 20 2.27 -0.33 0.33
CA TRP A 20 1.77 -1.66 0.68
C TRP A 20 0.51 -2.01 -0.11
N HIS A 21 -0.44 -1.08 -0.17
CA HIS A 21 -1.70 -1.25 -0.88
C HIS A 21 -1.48 -1.42 -2.39
N SER A 22 -0.66 -0.56 -3.00
CA SER A 22 -0.29 -0.66 -4.42
C SER A 22 0.35 -2.00 -4.75
N ASN A 23 1.26 -2.47 -3.89
CA ASN A 23 1.91 -3.78 -4.05
C ASN A 23 0.90 -4.93 -3.95
N LYS A 24 -0.10 -4.83 -3.07
CA LYS A 24 -1.15 -5.85 -2.94
C LYS A 24 -2.07 -5.89 -4.16
N LEU A 25 -2.47 -4.73 -4.68
CA LEU A 25 -3.24 -4.67 -5.93
C LEU A 25 -2.45 -5.22 -7.13
N ALA A 26 -1.15 -4.92 -7.21
CA ALA A 26 -0.29 -5.48 -8.25
C ALA A 26 -0.19 -7.01 -8.16
N GLN A 27 -0.06 -7.58 -6.95
CA GLN A 27 -0.06 -9.03 -6.73
C GLN A 27 -1.38 -9.68 -7.19
N LEU A 28 -2.53 -9.10 -6.80
CA LEU A 28 -3.84 -9.59 -7.25
C LEU A 28 -3.94 -9.56 -8.78
N GLN A 29 -3.45 -8.50 -9.41
CA GLN A 29 -3.46 -8.36 -10.86
C GLN A 29 -2.57 -9.38 -11.57
N GLN A 30 -1.38 -9.65 -11.04
CA GLN A 30 -0.50 -10.70 -11.56
C GLN A 30 -1.16 -12.07 -11.48
N MET A 31 -1.79 -12.40 -10.34
CA MET A 31 -2.46 -13.70 -10.15
C MET A 31 -3.62 -13.91 -11.13
N MET A 32 -4.35 -12.85 -11.50
CA MET A 32 -5.41 -12.93 -12.51
C MET A 32 -4.88 -13.11 -13.94
N GLN A 33 -3.63 -12.73 -14.21
CA GLN A 33 -2.98 -12.85 -15.52
C GLN A 33 -2.23 -14.17 -15.71
N VAL A 34 -2.23 -15.05 -14.69
CA VAL A 34 -1.59 -16.36 -14.80
C VAL A 34 -2.26 -17.16 -15.93
N PRO A 35 -1.48 -17.62 -16.92
CA PRO A 35 -1.97 -18.45 -18.02
C PRO A 35 -2.61 -19.76 -17.52
N ASP A 36 -3.57 -20.30 -18.28
CA ASP A 36 -4.32 -21.50 -17.88
C ASP A 36 -3.48 -22.78 -17.90
N ASP A 37 -2.36 -22.77 -18.65
CA ASP A 37 -1.39 -23.87 -18.72
C ASP A 37 -0.42 -23.91 -17.52
N VAL A 38 -0.40 -22.87 -16.67
CA VAL A 38 0.36 -22.88 -15.42
C VAL A 38 -0.41 -23.65 -14.36
N GLU A 39 0.22 -24.68 -13.80
CA GLU A 39 -0.33 -25.44 -12.68
C GLU A 39 -0.32 -24.58 -11.41
N ILE A 40 -1.51 -24.29 -10.87
CA ILE A 40 -1.68 -23.60 -9.60
C ILE A 40 -2.05 -24.64 -8.56
N CYS A 41 -1.30 -24.70 -7.47
CA CYS A 41 -1.57 -25.60 -6.36
C CYS A 41 -2.11 -24.84 -5.15
N GLN A 42 -2.96 -25.50 -4.38
CA GLN A 42 -3.42 -25.05 -3.07
C GLN A 42 -2.80 -25.92 -1.97
N PRO A 43 -2.57 -25.39 -0.77
CA PRO A 43 -2.11 -26.20 0.36
C PRO A 43 -3.18 -27.23 0.72
N GLY A 44 -2.84 -28.51 0.63
CA GLY A 44 -3.68 -29.61 1.11
C GLY A 44 -3.65 -29.74 2.63
N GLU A 45 -4.63 -30.44 3.19
CA GLU A 45 -4.76 -30.67 4.64
C GLU A 45 -3.55 -31.39 5.24
N ASN A 46 -2.81 -32.12 4.41
CA ASN A 46 -1.66 -32.93 4.77
C ASN A 46 -0.34 -32.14 4.67
N GLY A 47 -0.39 -30.87 4.25
CA GLY A 47 0.78 -30.08 3.88
C GLY A 47 1.33 -30.37 2.47
N GLU A 48 0.67 -31.23 1.69
CA GLU A 48 1.00 -31.47 0.29
C GLU A 48 0.29 -30.46 -0.62
N ASP A 49 1.00 -29.96 -1.63
CA ASP A 49 0.43 -29.08 -2.64
C ASP A 49 -0.51 -29.87 -3.57
N VAL A 50 -1.78 -29.45 -3.63
CA VAL A 50 -2.81 -30.09 -4.46
C VAL A 50 -3.10 -29.20 -5.68
N PRO A 51 -2.93 -29.71 -6.92
CA PRO A 51 -3.27 -28.95 -8.11
C PRO A 51 -4.75 -28.57 -8.16
N MET A 52 -5.03 -27.32 -8.52
CA MET A 52 -6.39 -26.84 -8.69
C MET A 52 -6.99 -27.37 -9.99
N THR A 53 -8.23 -27.85 -9.93
CA THR A 53 -9.03 -28.18 -11.11
C THR A 53 -9.36 -26.91 -11.91
N ALA A 54 -9.83 -27.06 -13.15
CA ALA A 54 -10.25 -25.93 -13.98
C ALA A 54 -11.38 -25.11 -13.32
N GLU A 55 -12.38 -25.78 -12.75
CA GLU A 55 -13.50 -25.15 -12.03
C GLU A 55 -13.00 -24.38 -10.79
N GLN A 56 -12.09 -24.98 -10.02
CA GLN A 56 -11.49 -24.30 -8.87
C GLN A 56 -10.70 -23.06 -9.27
N ARG A 57 -9.98 -23.11 -10.41
CA ARG A 57 -9.26 -21.95 -10.95
C ARG A 57 -10.20 -20.84 -11.39
N GLU A 58 -11.32 -21.17 -12.02
CA GLU A 58 -12.35 -20.19 -12.38
C GLU A 58 -12.92 -19.50 -11.13
N GLY A 59 -13.28 -20.28 -10.12
CA GLY A 59 -13.73 -19.77 -8.82
C GLY A 59 -12.67 -18.89 -8.13
N PHE A 60 -11.40 -19.28 -8.21
CA PHE A 60 -10.28 -18.50 -7.67
C PHE A 60 -10.11 -17.16 -8.39
N LYS A 61 -10.14 -17.15 -9.73
CA LYS A 61 -10.10 -15.91 -10.53
C LYS A 61 -11.29 -15.00 -10.21
N ALA A 62 -12.50 -15.56 -10.08
CA ALA A 62 -13.68 -14.80 -9.65
C ALA A 62 -13.49 -14.18 -8.25
N GLY A 63 -12.95 -14.95 -7.30
CA GLY A 63 -12.60 -14.46 -5.96
C GLY A 63 -11.58 -13.32 -5.98
N LEU A 64 -10.54 -13.41 -6.83
CA LEU A 64 -9.55 -12.35 -7.01
C LEU A 64 -10.16 -11.06 -7.58
N ILE A 65 -11.12 -11.17 -8.51
CA ILE A 65 -11.85 -10.02 -9.06
C ILE A 65 -12.63 -9.31 -7.95
N VAL A 66 -13.36 -10.06 -7.12
CA VAL A 66 -14.11 -9.51 -5.98
C VAL A 66 -13.17 -8.86 -4.98
N ALA A 67 -12.07 -9.54 -4.61
CA ALA A 67 -11.07 -8.98 -3.72
C ALA A 67 -10.50 -7.67 -4.27
N LYS A 68 -10.09 -7.64 -5.54
CA LYS A 68 -9.61 -6.41 -6.18
C LYS A 68 -10.65 -5.30 -6.13
N ALA A 69 -11.93 -5.59 -6.38
CA ALA A 69 -12.98 -4.58 -6.32
C ALA A 69 -13.17 -4.00 -4.90
N LEU A 70 -13.10 -4.85 -3.87
CA LEU A 70 -13.21 -4.41 -2.47
C LEU A 70 -12.01 -3.57 -2.01
N PHE A 71 -10.83 -3.82 -2.59
CA PHE A 71 -9.60 -3.14 -2.23
C PHE A 71 -9.14 -2.11 -3.27
N ALA A 72 -9.94 -1.80 -4.29
CA ALA A 72 -9.49 -0.98 -5.43
C ALA A 72 -9.06 0.42 -4.97
N ASP A 73 -9.84 1.01 -4.08
CA ASP A 73 -9.63 2.39 -3.64
C ASP A 73 -9.19 2.43 -2.17
N LEU A 74 -8.15 3.21 -1.90
CA LEU A 74 -7.79 3.59 -0.54
C LEU A 74 -8.82 4.62 -0.03
N PRO A 75 -9.40 4.44 1.17
CA PRO A 75 -10.43 5.34 1.70
C PRO A 75 -9.86 6.67 2.24
N PHE A 76 -8.63 7.02 1.89
CA PHE A 76 -7.96 8.24 2.33
C PHE A 76 -6.93 8.68 1.28
N THR A 77 -6.63 9.98 1.29
CA THR A 77 -5.57 10.59 0.48
C THR A 77 -4.62 11.31 1.42
N ALA A 78 -3.32 11.07 1.27
CA ALA A 78 -2.30 11.75 2.05
C ALA A 78 -1.93 13.07 1.36
N THR A 79 -2.02 14.17 2.10
CA THR A 79 -1.54 15.48 1.64
C THR A 79 -0.33 15.84 2.50
N PRO A 80 0.86 16.02 1.92
CA PRO A 80 2.03 16.43 2.69
C PRO A 80 1.73 17.72 3.44
N VAL A 81 2.04 17.77 4.73
CA VAL A 81 1.97 19.01 5.48
C VAL A 81 3.18 19.84 5.05
N GLU A 82 2.97 20.88 4.25
CA GLU A 82 4.01 21.84 3.95
C GLU A 82 4.37 22.52 5.28
N GLU A 83 5.55 22.21 5.81
CA GLU A 83 6.05 22.86 7.02
C GLU A 83 6.03 24.37 6.77
N ALA A 84 5.16 25.07 7.51
CA ALA A 84 5.13 26.52 7.51
C ALA A 84 6.55 27.00 7.83
N GLN A 85 7.23 27.58 6.83
CA GLN A 85 8.51 28.23 7.02
C GLN A 85 8.36 29.19 8.19
N ALA A 86 9.02 28.89 9.31
CA ALA A 86 9.06 29.80 10.44
C ALA A 86 9.53 31.16 9.91
N PRO A 87 8.84 32.27 10.24
CA PRO A 87 9.27 33.59 9.82
C PRO A 87 10.70 33.79 10.31
N ALA A 88 11.59 34.20 9.41
CA ALA A 88 13.00 34.42 9.70
C ALA A 88 13.12 35.30 10.95
N GLU A 89 13.66 34.73 12.03
CA GLU A 89 14.06 35.48 13.21
C GLU A 89 15.16 36.46 12.80
N GLY A 90 14.84 37.75 12.66
CA GLY A 90 15.88 38.74 12.37
C GLY A 90 15.47 40.06 11.75
N GLU A 91 14.32 40.65 12.06
CA GLU A 91 14.14 42.10 11.92
C GLU A 91 14.10 42.75 13.31
N VAL A 92 15.27 42.77 13.97
CA VAL A 92 15.55 43.76 15.01
C VAL A 92 16.17 44.95 14.30
N LEU A 93 15.33 45.86 13.79
CA LEU A 93 15.76 47.23 13.50
C LEU A 93 15.43 48.09 14.72
N GLN A 94 16.46 48.24 15.54
CA GLN A 94 16.63 49.34 16.48
C GLN A 94 16.66 50.67 15.70
N GLU A 95 16.29 51.74 16.39
CA GLU A 95 16.30 53.17 15.99
C GLU A 95 15.00 53.69 15.33
N ALA A 96 14.35 54.76 15.79
CA ALA A 96 14.80 55.85 16.63
C ALA A 96 13.66 56.40 17.51
N SER A 97 13.98 56.57 18.79
CA SER A 97 13.48 57.68 19.59
C SER A 97 13.88 58.98 18.90
N ASN A 98 12.93 59.83 18.50
CA ASN A 98 13.21 61.24 18.28
C ASN A 98 11.92 62.07 18.36
N GLY A 99 11.93 63.03 19.30
CA GLY A 99 11.14 64.26 19.25
C GLY A 99 9.84 64.26 20.05
#